data_AF-A0A0A3XMZ3-F1
#
_entry.id   AF-A0A0A3XMZ3-F1
#
_cell.length_a   1.000
_cell.length_b   1.000
_cell.length_c   1.000
_cell.angle_alpha   90.00
_cell.angle_beta   90.00
_cell.angle_gamma   90.00
#
_symmetry.space_group_name_H-M   'P 1'
#
loop_
_entity.id
_entity.type
_entity.pdbx_description
1 polymer ?
#
loop_
_entity_poly.entity_id
_entity_poly.type
_entity_poly.pdbx_seq_one_letter_code
_entity_poly.pdbx_strand_id
1 'polypeptide(L)'
;MLKRILAIAGLALALAGCAQWQAIEQKVSTVASAISGATVNPQAVLVASNIFDGLEVTATNYLRLAKCNGTTPVCRDPAATKTIIPAVRSGRVARNNLQQFFKDHPGQLGPSGLYDALQKSIGTLQSVYAQYQIGGAS
;
A
#
# COMPACT_ATOMS: atom_id res chain seq x y z
N MET A 1 30.56 12.22 17.39
CA MET A 1 29.57 13.04 16.65
C MET A 1 29.01 12.35 15.39
N LEU A 2 29.73 11.38 14.80
CA LEU A 2 29.31 10.61 13.61
C LEU A 2 28.03 9.75 13.80
N LYS A 3 27.77 9.23 15.02
CA LYS A 3 26.56 8.44 15.34
C LYS A 3 25.26 9.25 15.27
N ARG A 4 25.32 10.59 15.41
CA ARG A 4 24.13 11.45 15.38
C ARG A 4 23.69 11.79 13.95
N ILE A 5 24.61 11.74 12.97
CA ILE A 5 24.31 12.05 11.57
C ILE A 5 23.63 10.85 10.87
N LEU A 6 24.00 9.62 11.23
CA LEU A 6 23.37 8.40 10.69
C LEU A 6 21.90 8.24 11.10
N ALA A 7 21.52 8.71 12.29
CA ALA A 7 20.12 8.69 12.75
C ALA A 7 19.22 9.67 11.96
N ILE A 8 19.79 10.78 11.47
CA ILE A 8 19.06 11.81 10.72
C ILE A 8 18.88 11.38 9.26
N ALA A 9 19.87 10.71 8.67
CA ALA A 9 19.76 10.14 7.32
C ALA A 9 18.71 9.01 7.24
N GLY A 10 18.61 8.17 8.28
CA GLY A 10 17.58 7.14 8.36
C GLY A 10 16.16 7.70 8.49
N LEU A 11 16.00 8.81 9.22
CA LEU A 11 14.71 9.51 9.34
C LEU A 11 14.31 10.19 8.02
N ALA A 12 15.27 10.81 7.31
CA ALA A 12 15.01 11.47 6.04
C ALA A 12 14.57 10.48 4.93
N LEU A 13 15.08 9.25 4.94
CA LEU A 13 14.64 8.18 4.01
C LEU A 13 13.23 7.65 4.36
N ALA A 14 12.86 7.66 5.65
CA ALA A 14 11.51 7.29 6.08
C ALA A 14 10.47 8.35 5.70
N LEU A 15 10.80 9.65 5.78
CA LEU A 15 9.93 10.72 5.32
C LEU A 15 9.85 10.83 3.78
N ALA A 16 10.93 10.50 3.06
CA ALA A 16 10.93 10.47 1.59
C ALA A 16 9.98 9.38 1.03
N GLY A 17 9.76 8.30 1.79
CA GLY A 17 8.82 7.24 1.40
C GLY A 17 7.39 7.71 1.17
N CYS A 18 6.95 8.76 1.88
CA CYS A 18 5.56 9.26 1.81
C CYS A 18 5.36 10.30 0.71
N ALA A 19 6.30 11.21 0.49
CA ALA A 19 6.25 12.15 -0.65
C ALA A 19 6.44 11.43 -1.99
N GLN A 20 7.27 10.39 -2.02
CA GLN A 20 7.46 9.55 -3.19
C GLN A 20 6.20 8.74 -3.53
N TRP A 21 5.34 8.48 -2.55
CA TRP A 21 4.10 7.75 -2.71
C TRP A 21 3.03 8.53 -3.48
N GLN A 22 2.84 9.81 -3.15
CA GLN A 22 1.92 10.71 -3.87
C GLN A 22 2.39 10.92 -5.32
N ALA A 23 3.70 10.97 -5.56
CA ALA A 23 4.26 11.02 -6.90
C ALA A 23 4.04 9.71 -7.69
N ILE A 24 4.04 8.56 -7.02
CA ILE A 24 3.68 7.28 -7.64
C ILE A 24 2.18 7.23 -7.94
N GLU A 25 1.32 7.73 -7.06
CA GLU A 25 -0.12 7.79 -7.24
C GLU A 25 -0.51 8.69 -8.43
N GLN A 26 0.14 9.84 -8.58
CA GLN A 26 0.00 10.68 -9.78
C GLN A 26 0.49 9.98 -11.05
N LYS A 27 1.60 9.23 -10.98
CA LYS A 27 2.07 8.43 -12.13
C LYS A 27 1.11 7.31 -12.48
N VAL A 28 0.49 6.66 -11.48
CA VAL A 28 -0.57 5.67 -11.68
C VAL A 28 -1.80 6.31 -12.29
N SER A 29 -2.22 7.51 -11.85
CA SER A 29 -3.34 8.26 -12.45
C SER A 29 -3.05 8.65 -13.91
N THR A 30 -1.80 8.96 -14.22
CA THR A 30 -1.36 9.31 -15.59
C THR A 30 -1.33 8.09 -16.50
N VAL A 31 -0.90 6.92 -16.00
CA VAL A 31 -1.01 5.63 -16.73
C VAL A 31 -2.47 5.17 -16.82
N ALA A 32 -3.28 5.45 -15.80
CA ALA A 32 -4.72 5.20 -15.78
C ALA A 32 -5.47 6.04 -16.83
N SER A 33 -4.87 7.11 -17.36
CA SER A 33 -5.43 7.83 -18.51
C SER A 33 -5.41 6.99 -19.81
N ALA A 34 -4.73 5.84 -19.82
CA ALA A 34 -4.83 4.82 -20.86
C ALA A 34 -5.90 3.73 -20.58
N ILE A 35 -6.80 3.96 -19.61
CA ILE A 35 -7.98 3.14 -19.35
C ILE A 35 -9.07 3.59 -20.33
N SER A 36 -9.27 2.86 -21.43
CA SER A 36 -10.46 3.02 -22.26
C SER A 36 -11.63 2.28 -21.61
N GLY A 37 -12.43 2.99 -20.81
CA GLY A 37 -13.78 2.57 -20.42
C GLY A 37 -13.90 1.48 -19.33
N ALA A 38 -13.38 0.27 -19.54
CA ALA A 38 -13.66 -0.90 -18.67
C ALA A 38 -12.46 -1.84 -18.42
N THR A 39 -11.30 -1.54 -19.00
CA THR A 39 -10.17 -2.46 -19.11
C THR A 39 -8.86 -1.80 -18.70
N VAL A 40 -8.03 -2.52 -17.94
CA VAL A 40 -6.83 -1.96 -17.30
C VAL A 40 -5.56 -2.50 -17.92
N ASN A 41 -4.63 -1.60 -18.24
CA ASN A 41 -3.32 -1.95 -18.78
C ASN A 41 -2.52 -2.80 -17.77
N PRO A 42 -1.91 -3.93 -18.20
CA PRO A 42 -1.06 -4.77 -17.33
C PRO A 42 0.01 -3.99 -16.55
N GLN A 43 0.61 -2.95 -17.14
CA GLN A 43 1.61 -2.12 -16.48
C GLN A 43 1.01 -1.35 -15.29
N ALA A 44 -0.21 -0.83 -15.42
CA ALA A 44 -0.90 -0.17 -14.30
C ALA A 44 -1.15 -1.14 -13.14
N VAL A 45 -1.47 -2.39 -13.48
CA VAL A 45 -1.70 -3.45 -12.48
C VAL A 45 -0.40 -3.89 -11.81
N LEU A 46 0.70 -4.01 -12.56
CA LEU A 46 2.02 -4.28 -11.99
C LEU A 46 2.41 -3.22 -10.96
N VAL A 47 2.25 -1.94 -11.32
CA VAL A 47 2.57 -0.82 -10.43
C VAL A 47 1.68 -0.86 -9.18
N ALA A 48 0.36 -1.02 -9.34
CA ALA A 48 -0.56 -1.13 -8.21
C ALA A 48 -0.26 -2.35 -7.32
N SER A 49 0.17 -3.47 -7.90
CA SER A 49 0.55 -4.67 -7.16
C SER A 49 1.79 -4.42 -6.29
N ASN A 50 2.83 -3.81 -6.85
CA ASN A 50 4.06 -3.49 -6.10
C ASN A 50 3.80 -2.49 -4.97
N ILE A 51 2.93 -1.52 -5.22
CA ILE A 51 2.44 -0.57 -4.21
C ILE A 51 1.76 -1.34 -3.08
N PHE A 52 0.78 -2.18 -3.40
CA PHE A 52 0.08 -2.97 -2.40
C PHE A 52 1.03 -3.87 -1.61
N ASP A 53 2.01 -4.51 -2.24
CA ASP A 53 3.00 -5.36 -1.57
C ASP A 53 3.82 -4.58 -0.53
N GLY A 54 4.25 -3.36 -0.86
CA GLY A 54 4.94 -2.47 0.09
C GLY A 54 4.06 -2.10 1.29
N LEU A 55 2.78 -1.80 1.06
CA LEU A 55 1.82 -1.55 2.13
C LEU A 55 1.57 -2.81 2.97
N GLU A 56 1.44 -3.98 2.34
CA GLU A 56 1.23 -5.26 3.03
C GLU A 56 2.39 -5.63 3.96
N VAL A 57 3.63 -5.35 3.56
CA VAL A 57 4.81 -5.50 4.43
C VAL A 57 4.70 -4.57 5.64
N THR A 58 4.32 -3.31 5.43
CA THR A 58 4.10 -2.34 6.49
C THR A 58 3.00 -2.78 7.47
N ALA A 59 1.85 -3.24 6.95
CA ALA A 59 0.78 -3.85 7.74
C ALA A 59 1.31 -5.00 8.58
N THR A 60 2.08 -5.91 7.98
CA THR A 60 2.60 -7.10 8.64
C THR A 60 3.50 -6.72 9.82
N ASN A 61 4.39 -5.75 9.63
CA ASN A 61 5.27 -5.25 10.69
C ASN A 61 4.47 -4.60 11.82
N TYR A 62 3.48 -3.76 11.49
CA TYR A 62 2.59 -3.14 12.48
C TYR A 62 1.77 -4.17 13.26
N LEU A 63 1.19 -5.15 12.58
CA LEU A 63 0.37 -6.19 13.19
C LEU A 63 1.17 -7.13 14.11
N ARG A 64 2.50 -7.19 13.98
CA ARG A 64 3.38 -7.93 14.91
C ARG A 64 3.64 -7.20 16.23
N LEU A 65 3.35 -5.90 16.30
CA LEU A 65 3.51 -5.13 17.54
C LEU A 65 2.58 -5.66 18.64
N ALA A 66 3.00 -5.51 19.89
CA ALA A 66 2.15 -5.77 21.05
C ALA A 66 0.91 -4.87 21.01
N LYS A 67 -0.23 -5.35 21.50
CA LYS A 67 -1.46 -4.55 21.59
C LYS A 67 -1.24 -3.40 22.59
N CYS A 68 -1.77 -2.21 22.27
CA CYS A 68 -1.73 -1.09 23.19
C CYS A 68 -2.45 -1.42 24.51
N ASN A 69 -1.76 -1.18 25.63
CA ASN A 69 -2.21 -1.44 27.00
C ASN A 69 -2.00 -0.22 27.92
N GLY A 70 -1.69 0.95 27.35
CA GLY A 70 -1.42 2.19 28.09
C GLY A 70 0.01 2.35 28.62
N THR A 71 0.83 1.28 28.61
CA THR A 71 2.22 1.31 29.11
C THR A 71 3.27 0.97 28.05
N THR A 72 2.86 0.32 26.95
CA THR A 72 3.77 -0.06 25.86
C THR A 72 3.98 1.14 24.92
N PRO A 73 5.21 1.65 24.77
CA PRO A 73 5.47 2.86 23.99
C PRO A 73 5.31 2.68 22.48
N VAL A 74 5.55 1.46 21.96
CA VAL A 74 5.31 1.11 20.55
C VAL A 74 4.36 -0.07 20.51
N CYS A 75 3.13 0.18 20.09
CA CYS A 75 2.06 -0.79 20.15
C CYS A 75 1.10 -0.64 18.96
N ARG A 76 0.34 -1.70 18.67
CA ARG A 76 -0.74 -1.66 17.69
C ARG A 76 -2.06 -1.24 18.34
N ASP A 77 -2.67 -0.22 17.76
CA ASP A 77 -4.02 0.22 18.08
C ASP A 77 -5.07 -0.78 17.54
N PRO A 78 -6.04 -1.21 18.36
CA PRO A 78 -7.11 -2.12 17.94
C PRO A 78 -8.02 -1.56 16.83
N ALA A 79 -8.30 -0.26 16.84
CA ALA A 79 -9.12 0.41 15.82
C ALA A 79 -8.38 0.45 14.47
N ALA A 80 -7.08 0.76 14.46
CA ALA A 80 -6.26 0.64 13.25
C ALA A 80 -6.26 -0.80 12.72
N THR A 81 -6.07 -1.78 13.62
CA THR A 81 -6.02 -3.20 13.28
C THR A 81 -7.32 -3.69 12.62
N LYS A 82 -8.48 -3.20 13.10
CA LYS A 82 -9.81 -3.52 12.56
C LYS A 82 -9.98 -3.08 11.11
N THR A 83 -9.29 -2.02 10.69
CA THR A 83 -9.30 -1.51 9.30
C THR A 83 -8.22 -2.18 8.44
N ILE A 84 -7.01 -2.36 8.98
CA ILE A 84 -5.86 -2.90 8.24
C ILE A 84 -6.11 -4.35 7.79
N ILE A 85 -6.59 -5.22 8.68
CA ILE A 85 -6.77 -6.65 8.37
C ILE A 85 -7.70 -6.88 7.16
N PRO A 86 -8.92 -6.33 7.11
CA PRO A 86 -9.80 -6.53 5.95
C PRO A 86 -9.25 -5.88 4.68
N ALA A 87 -8.56 -4.73 4.78
CA ALA A 87 -7.94 -4.07 3.62
C ALA A 87 -6.80 -4.92 3.02
N VAL A 88 -5.93 -5.50 3.85
CA VAL A 88 -4.88 -6.44 3.39
C VAL A 88 -5.50 -7.69 2.75
N ARG A 89 -6.52 -8.28 3.39
CA ARG A 89 -7.16 -9.50 2.84
C ARG A 89 -7.81 -9.24 1.48
N SER A 90 -8.59 -8.17 1.37
CA SER A 90 -9.25 -7.80 0.10
C SER A 90 -8.25 -7.45 -0.99
N GLY A 91 -7.21 -6.67 -0.66
CA GLY A 91 -6.19 -6.29 -1.64
C GLY A 91 -5.37 -7.49 -2.13
N ARG A 92 -5.05 -8.44 -1.24
CA ARG A 92 -4.39 -9.70 -1.62
C ARG A 92 -5.23 -10.51 -2.60
N VAL A 93 -6.53 -10.64 -2.36
CA VAL A 93 -7.45 -11.35 -3.27
C VAL A 93 -7.49 -10.64 -4.63
N ALA A 94 -7.69 -9.32 -4.65
CA ALA A 94 -7.75 -8.53 -5.88
C ALA A 94 -6.45 -8.63 -6.70
N ARG A 95 -5.29 -8.42 -6.04
CA ARG A 95 -3.95 -8.56 -6.65
C ARG A 95 -3.74 -9.94 -7.24
N ASN A 96 -3.99 -10.99 -6.47
CA ASN A 96 -3.78 -12.37 -6.91
C ASN A 96 -4.68 -12.72 -8.10
N ASN A 97 -5.96 -12.31 -8.07
CA ASN A 97 -6.89 -12.56 -9.16
C ASN A 97 -6.51 -11.81 -10.44
N LEU A 98 -6.00 -10.57 -10.33
CA LEU A 98 -5.47 -9.83 -11.47
C LEU A 98 -4.23 -10.50 -12.07
N GLN A 99 -3.28 -10.90 -11.22
CA GLN A 99 -2.08 -11.61 -11.66
C GLN A 99 -2.43 -12.93 -12.34
N GLN A 100 -3.42 -13.66 -11.80
CA GLN A 100 -3.91 -14.89 -12.39
C GLN A 100 -4.59 -14.63 -13.74
N PHE A 101 -5.44 -13.60 -13.84
CA PHE A 101 -6.07 -13.21 -15.10
C PHE A 101 -5.03 -12.97 -16.21
N PHE A 102 -3.96 -12.21 -15.95
CA PHE A 102 -2.95 -11.96 -16.98
C PHE A 102 -2.08 -13.17 -17.34
N LYS A 103 -1.94 -14.14 -16.43
CA LYS A 103 -1.31 -15.43 -16.73
C LYS A 103 -2.19 -16.26 -17.66
N ASP A 104 -3.49 -16.30 -17.39
CA ASP A 104 -4.46 -17.10 -18.14
C ASP A 104 -4.85 -16.44 -19.47
N HIS A 105 -4.72 -15.10 -19.56
CA HIS A 105 -5.11 -14.28 -20.71
C HIS A 105 -3.97 -13.36 -21.17
N PRO A 106 -2.86 -13.91 -21.72
CA PRO A 106 -1.72 -13.11 -22.15
C PRO A 106 -2.12 -12.11 -23.26
N GLY A 107 -1.69 -10.85 -23.11
CA GLY A 107 -1.98 -9.78 -24.07
C GLY A 107 -3.37 -9.15 -23.95
N GLN A 108 -4.23 -9.65 -23.06
CA GLN A 108 -5.52 -9.03 -22.76
C GLN A 108 -5.40 -7.93 -21.71
N LEU A 109 -6.38 -7.03 -21.72
CA LEU A 109 -6.51 -6.01 -20.68
C LEU A 109 -7.25 -6.57 -19.48
N GLY A 110 -6.88 -6.13 -18.27
CA GLY A 110 -7.39 -6.66 -17.02
C GLY A 110 -8.79 -6.15 -16.67
N PRO A 111 -9.54 -6.90 -15.83
CA PRO A 111 -10.86 -6.48 -15.35
C PRO A 111 -10.76 -5.26 -14.41
N SER A 112 -11.41 -4.17 -14.78
CA SER A 112 -11.50 -2.93 -13.98
C SER A 112 -11.98 -3.16 -12.55
N GLY A 113 -13.00 -4.00 -12.33
CA GLY A 113 -13.51 -4.27 -10.98
C GLY A 113 -12.47 -4.85 -10.01
N LEU A 114 -11.53 -5.69 -10.49
CA LEU A 114 -10.44 -6.18 -9.63
C LEU A 114 -9.40 -5.09 -9.37
N TYR A 115 -9.15 -4.24 -10.36
CA TYR A 115 -8.22 -3.11 -10.21
C TYR A 115 -8.77 -2.06 -9.23
N ASP A 116 -10.05 -1.71 -9.33
CA ASP A 116 -10.72 -0.79 -8.42
C ASP A 116 -10.72 -1.34 -6.98
N ALA A 117 -10.93 -2.65 -6.82
CA ALA A 117 -10.82 -3.31 -5.52
C ALA A 117 -9.40 -3.20 -4.95
N LEU A 118 -8.37 -3.39 -5.78
CA LEU A 118 -6.97 -3.23 -5.38
C LEU A 118 -6.66 -1.78 -4.99
N GLN A 119 -7.07 -0.81 -5.80
CA GLN A 119 -6.89 0.62 -5.51
C GLN A 119 -7.61 1.04 -4.22
N LYS A 120 -8.83 0.54 -3.99
CA LYS A 120 -9.57 0.80 -2.75
C LYS A 120 -8.84 0.27 -1.52
N SER A 121 -8.28 -0.93 -1.58
CA SER A 121 -7.47 -1.49 -0.50
C SER A 121 -6.20 -0.66 -0.26
N ILE A 122 -5.53 -0.23 -1.33
CA ILE A 122 -4.37 0.67 -1.26
C ILE A 122 -4.75 1.98 -0.55
N GLY A 123 -5.79 2.68 -1.01
CA GLY A 123 -6.23 3.94 -0.40
C GLY A 123 -6.65 3.79 1.07
N THR A 124 -7.31 2.66 1.40
CA THR A 124 -7.67 2.35 2.80
C THR A 124 -6.43 2.18 3.69
N LEU A 125 -5.42 1.46 3.21
CA LEU A 125 -4.16 1.24 3.94
C LEU A 125 -3.37 2.55 4.09
N GLN A 126 -3.25 3.35 3.04
CA GLN A 126 -2.61 4.67 3.13
C GLN A 126 -3.31 5.57 4.16
N SER A 127 -4.64 5.64 4.12
CA SER A 127 -5.43 6.49 5.01
C SER A 127 -5.26 6.08 6.48
N VAL A 128 -5.35 4.79 6.79
CA VAL A 128 -5.14 4.32 8.16
C VAL A 128 -3.69 4.47 8.60
N TYR A 129 -2.71 4.36 7.70
CA TYR A 129 -1.31 4.60 8.05
C TYR A 129 -1.04 6.05 8.40
N ALA A 130 -1.57 7.00 7.62
CA ALA A 130 -1.47 8.41 7.94
C ALA A 130 -2.17 8.74 9.26
N GLN A 131 -3.39 8.23 9.46
CA GLN A 131 -4.18 8.50 10.68
C GLN A 131 -3.48 8.02 11.96
N TYR A 132 -2.79 6.88 11.90
CA TYR A 132 -2.13 6.25 13.06
C TYR A 132 -0.60 6.36 13.02
N GLN A 133 -0.05 7.18 12.12
CA GLN A 133 1.38 7.41 11.93
C GLN A 133 2.20 6.10 11.75
N ILE A 134 1.63 5.13 11.05
CA ILE A 134 2.22 3.81 10.85
C ILE A 134 3.26 3.90 9.72
N GLY A 135 4.49 3.46 9.98
CA GLY A 135 5.54 3.36 8.96
C GLY A 135 6.16 4.69 8.51
N GLY A 136 5.90 5.80 9.22
CA GLY A 136 6.43 7.12 8.88
C GLY A 136 5.52 7.95 7.96
N ALA A 137 4.25 7.56 7.81
CA ALA A 137 3.23 8.37 7.16
C ALA A 137 2.85 9.56 8.05
N SER A 138 3.43 10.72 7.75
CA SER A 138 3.04 12.05 8.25
C SER A 138 2.60 12.93 7.10
#